data_AF-A0A7C2M3G4-F1
#
_entry.id   AF-A0A7C2M3G4-F1
#
_cell.length_a   1.000
_cell.length_b   1.000
_cell.length_c   1.000
_cell.angle_alpha   90.00
_cell.angle_beta   90.00
_cell.angle_gamma   90.00
#
_symmetry.space_group_name_H-M   'P 1'
#
loop_
_entity.id
_entity.type
_entity.pdbx_description
1 polymer ?
#
loop_
_entity_poly.entity_id
_entity_poly.type
_entity_poly.pdbx_seq_one_letter_code
_entity_poly.pdbx_strand_id
1 'polypeptide(L)' 'MPGATTVGLVFDGGVILAAEKRVTWGSMIMSKTGKKVFKIADKVGAACA' A
#
# COMPACT_ATOMS: atom_id res chain seq x y z
N MET A 1 13.02 11.46 4.51
CA MET A 1 12.45 10.12 4.80
C MET A 1 11.41 9.82 3.74
N PRO A 2 11.45 8.65 3.07
CA PRO A 2 10.39 8.26 2.14
C PRO A 2 9.07 8.14 2.91
N GLY A 3 7.99 8.65 2.33
CA GLY A 3 6.64 8.55 2.90
C GLY A 3 5.78 7.62 2.06
N ALA A 4 4.88 6.88 2.72
CA ALA A 4 3.79 6.23 2.03
C ALA A 4 2.49 6.28 2.83
N THR A 5 1.38 6.22 2.10
CA THR A 5 0.03 6.21 2.62
C THR A 5 -0.65 4.92 2.22
N THR A 6 -1.24 4.25 3.20
CA THR A 6 -1.93 2.98 3.07
C THR A 6 -3.27 3.07 3.79
N VAL A 7 -4.30 2.46 3.23
CA VAL A 7 -5.66 2.44 3.77
C VAL A 7 -6.17 1.00 3.82
N GLY A 8 -6.81 0.65 4.93
CA GLY A 8 -7.58 -0.59 5.09
C GLY A 8 -9.05 -0.28 5.35
N LEU A 9 -9.97 -1.05 4.75
CA LEU A 9 -11.41 -0.91 4.95
C LEU A 9 -12.04 -2.28 5.24
N VAL A 10 -12.92 -2.34 6.22
CA VAL A 10 -13.71 -3.52 6.58
C VAL A 10 -15.12 -3.37 6.00
N PHE A 11 -15.67 -4.45 5.45
CA PHE A 11 -17.04 -4.50 4.95
C PHE A 11 -17.65 -5.88 5.21
N ASP A 12 -18.97 -6.01 5.09
CA ASP A 12 -19.62 -7.31 5.20
C ASP A 12 -19.16 -8.23 4.04
N GLY A 13 -18.45 -9.30 4.37
CA GLY A 13 -17.80 -10.18 3.41
C GLY A 13 -16.28 -10.05 3.29
N GLY A 14 -15.62 -9.11 4.00
CA GLY A 14 -14.16 -9.12 4.09
C GLY A 14 -13.48 -7.77 4.36
N VAL A 15 -12.25 -7.65 3.84
CA VAL A 15 -11.40 -6.46 3.99
C VAL A 15 -10.77 -6.05 2.65
N ILE A 16 -10.54 -4.76 2.48
CA ILE A 16 -9.82 -4.17 1.34
C ILE A 16 -8.54 -3.52 1.88
N LEU A 17 -7.41 -3.78 1.23
CA LEU A 17 -6.14 -3.10 1.47
C LEU A 17 -5.72 -2.34 0.21
N ALA A 18 -5.39 -1.06 0.34
CA ALA A 18 -4.95 -0.20 -0.75
C ALA A 18 -3.78 0.69 -0.30
N ALA A 19 -2.89 1.03 -1.23
CA ALA A 19 -1.75 1.91 -0.96
C ALA A 19 -1.40 2.77 -2.18
N GLU A 20 -0.83 3.95 -1.93
CA GLU A 20 -0.32 4.80 -3.01
C GLU A 20 0.90 4.16 -3.69
N LYS A 21 1.01 4.29 -5.02
CA LYS A 21 2.13 3.71 -5.80
C LYS A 21 3.36 4.62 -5.90
N ARG A 22 3.24 5.87 -5.46
CA ARG A 22 4.31 6.86 -5.54
C ARG A 22 5.38 6.59 -4.47
N VAL A 23 6.64 6.69 -4.87
CA VAL A 23 7.81 6.63 -3.97
C VAL A 23 8.60 7.91 -4.17
N THR A 24 8.85 8.65 -3.09
CA THR A 24 9.52 9.96 -3.12
C THR A 24 10.75 9.99 -2.24
N TRP A 25 11.74 10.76 -2.67
CA TRP A 25 12.90 11.16 -1.87
C TRP A 25 12.92 12.69 -1.84
N GLY A 26 12.47 13.28 -0.74
CA GLY A 26 12.20 14.72 -0.70
C GLY A 26 11.14 15.11 -1.73
N SER A 27 11.43 16.12 -2.55
CA SER A 27 10.56 16.58 -3.66
C SER A 27 10.68 15.74 -4.94
N MET A 28 11.64 14.81 -5.02
CA MET A 28 11.85 13.99 -6.22
C MET A 28 10.97 12.74 -6.21
N ILE A 29 10.26 12.49 -7.32
CA ILE A 29 9.51 11.25 -7.54
C ILE A 29 10.47 10.22 -8.12
N MET A 30 10.81 9.20 -7.32
CA MET A 30 11.68 8.10 -7.74
C MET A 30 10.91 7.03 -8.50
N SER A 31 9.65 6.77 -8.13
CA SER A 31 8.80 5.80 -8.83
C SER A 31 7.32 6.15 -8.68
N LYS A 32 6.53 5.76 -9.69
CA LYS A 32 5.07 5.86 -9.71
C LYS A 32 4.37 4.49 -9.66
N THR A 33 5.15 3.42 -9.55
CA THR A 33 4.67 2.03 -9.69
C THR A 33 5.08 1.14 -8.50
N GLY A 34 5.48 1.74 -7.38
CA GLY A 34 5.86 1.01 -6.18
C GLY A 34 4.73 0.12 -5.67
N LYS A 35 4.99 -1.18 -5.53
CA LYS A 35 4.06 -2.13 -4.94
C LYS A 35 4.22 -2.12 -3.42
N LYS A 36 3.14 -1.81 -2.71
CA LYS A 36 3.12 -1.75 -1.23
C LYS A 36 2.02 -2.61 -0.60
N VAL A 37 1.22 -3.29 -1.43
CA VAL A 37 0.20 -4.25 -0.99
C VAL A 37 0.62 -5.64 -1.48
N PHE A 38 0.62 -6.60 -0.56
CA PHE A 38 1.11 -7.95 -0.79
C PHE A 38 0.06 -8.97 -0.31
N LYS A 39 -0.23 -9.97 -1.15
CA LYS A 39 -0.99 -11.16 -0.75
C LYS A 39 0.01 -12.10 -0.05
N ILE A 40 -0.24 -12.42 1.22
CA ILE A 40 0.63 -13.31 2.02
C ILE A 40 0.08 -14.73 1.96
N ALA A 41 -1.24 -14.89 2.08
CA ALA A 41 -1.94 -16.16 1.98
C ALA A 41 -3.32 -15.95 1.34
N ASP A 42 -4.11 -17.00 1.18
CA ASP A 42 -5.41 -16.92 0.50
C ASP A 42 -6.40 -15.94 1.12
N LYS A 43 -6.33 -15.73 2.43
CA LYS A 43 -7.19 -14.79 3.17
C LYS A 43 -6.40 -13.77 3.99
N VAL A 44 -5.10 -13.60 3.70
CA VAL A 44 -4.22 -12.68 4.44
C VAL A 44 -3.45 -11.80 3.47
N GLY A 45 -3.56 -10.49 3.66
CA GLY A 45 -2.76 -9.48 2.95
C GLY A 45 -2.06 -8.54 3.93
N ALA A 46 -0.99 -7.92 3.47
CA ALA A 46 -0.30 -6.86 4.19
C ALA A 46 -0.13 -5.64 3.29
N ALA A 47 -0.18 -4.47 3.90
CA ALA A 47 0.12 -3.22 3.23
C ALA A 47 1.03 -2.37 4.12
N CYS A 48 2.08 -1.80 3.53
CA CYS A 48 3.14 -1.10 4.26
C CYS A 48 3.15 0.39 3.90
N ALA A 49 3.41 1.22 4.92
CA ALA A 49 3.59 2.67 4.81
C ALA A 49 5.05 3.05 5.10
#